data_AF-A0A1C2EFS5-F1
#
_entry.id   AF-A0A1C2EFS5-F1
#
_cell.length_a   1.000
_cell.length_b   1.000
_cell.length_c   1.000
_cell.angle_alpha   90.00
_cell.angle_beta   90.00
_cell.angle_gamma   90.00
#
_symmetry.space_group_name_H-M   'P 1'
#
loop_
_entity.id
_entity.type
_entity.pdbx_description
1 polymer ?
#
loop_
_entity_poly.entity_id
_entity_poly.type
_entity_poly.pdbx_seq_one_letter_code
_entity_poly.pdbx_strand_id
1 'polypeptide(L)'
;MSTNEMRRREWMAAGYKSDMGSAIASRPPAASSTIRLYNLTSVKHALSNIENHRLKVSRFADLNDPFELLAANFKEHQTRQVVRGWKDKNQSQMGLLCFAGDWSEPVMWSHYAEKHAGICLGFDVCRSQVQQVSYQDDRILAALSPTPIPDKLSEELQQQLLSTKSAGWRYEEEYRRFIDLDTADAEGRLHFWPISGDIQLTEVILGALCEEPLESVRQKVKRHFPNAVVFKSRLAFQSFKIVPDARTVI
;
A
#
# COMPACT_ATOMS: atom_id res chain seq x y z
N MET A 1 4.24 8.86 32.93
CA MET A 1 4.50 8.54 31.51
C MET A 1 3.22 8.83 30.76
N SER A 2 3.29 9.61 29.69
CA SER A 2 2.07 9.99 28.95
C SER A 2 1.50 8.77 28.19
N THR A 3 0.18 8.75 27.95
CA THR A 3 -0.48 7.68 27.16
C THR A 3 0.17 7.49 25.78
N ASN A 4 0.66 8.58 25.18
CA ASN A 4 1.33 8.56 23.89
C ASN A 4 2.70 7.86 23.94
N GLU A 5 3.46 8.04 25.02
CA GLU A 5 4.73 7.33 25.22
C GLU A 5 4.51 5.84 25.42
N MET A 6 3.44 5.46 26.13
CA MET A 6 3.07 4.06 26.33
C MET A 6 2.71 3.39 24.99
N ARG A 7 1.83 4.01 24.18
CA ARG A 7 1.46 3.49 22.85
C ARG A 7 2.67 3.34 21.93
N ARG A 8 3.58 4.33 21.88
CA ARG A 8 4.82 4.21 21.10
C ARG A 8 5.69 3.02 21.53
N ARG A 9 5.75 2.72 22.83
CA ARG A 9 6.47 1.53 23.32
C ARG A 9 5.80 0.23 22.88
N GLU A 10 4.47 0.16 22.84
CA GLU A 10 3.75 -1.00 22.31
C GLU A 10 4.09 -1.26 20.84
N TRP A 11 4.11 -0.21 20.02
CA TRP A 11 4.50 -0.29 18.60
C TRP A 11 5.95 -0.76 18.41
N MET A 12 6.89 -0.20 19.18
CA MET A 12 8.29 -0.64 19.14
C MET A 12 8.45 -2.10 19.58
N ALA A 13 7.74 -2.52 20.64
CA ALA A 13 7.74 -3.90 21.11
C ALA A 13 7.17 -4.88 20.07
N ALA A 14 6.25 -4.41 19.21
CA ALA A 14 5.73 -5.15 18.07
C ALA A 14 6.64 -5.11 16.82
N GLY A 15 7.84 -4.50 16.91
CA GLY A 15 8.83 -4.48 15.83
C GLY A 15 8.68 -3.34 14.83
N TYR A 16 7.86 -2.33 15.12
CA TYR A 16 7.72 -1.15 14.26
C TYR A 16 8.67 -0.03 14.66
N LYS A 17 8.89 0.91 13.74
CA LYS A 17 9.63 2.15 14.00
C LYS A 17 8.97 2.98 15.11
N SER A 18 9.78 3.72 15.86
CA SER A 18 9.35 4.47 17.04
C SER A 18 8.43 5.66 16.72
N ASP A 19 8.42 6.07 15.45
CA ASP A 19 7.75 7.25 14.93
C ASP A 19 6.66 6.93 13.90
N MET A 20 6.13 5.70 13.93
CA MET A 20 4.94 5.30 13.16
C MET A 20 3.82 6.32 13.32
N GLY A 21 3.16 6.71 12.21
CA GLY A 21 2.07 7.69 12.24
C GLY A 21 0.95 7.30 13.20
N SER A 22 0.57 6.02 13.22
CA SER A 22 -0.50 5.51 14.08
C SER A 22 -0.10 5.28 15.55
N ALA A 23 1.17 5.45 15.93
CA ALA A 23 1.66 5.07 17.26
C ALA A 23 1.12 5.92 18.43
N ILE A 24 0.34 6.97 18.16
CA ILE A 24 -0.41 7.70 19.19
C ILE A 24 -1.93 7.56 19.03
N ALA A 25 -2.39 7.02 17.91
CA ALA A 25 -3.81 6.93 17.55
C ALA A 25 -4.40 5.54 17.83
N SER A 26 -3.64 4.48 17.60
CA SER A 26 -4.11 3.10 17.77
C SER A 26 -3.02 2.17 18.31
N ARG A 27 -3.40 0.93 18.59
CA ARG A 27 -2.48 -0.16 18.94
C ARG A 27 -1.93 -0.83 17.67
N PRO A 28 -0.71 -1.40 17.74
CA PRO A 28 -0.19 -2.23 16.65
C PRO A 28 -1.04 -3.51 16.51
N PRO A 29 -0.91 -4.25 15.40
CA PRO A 29 -1.53 -5.56 15.26
C PRO A 29 -1.14 -6.48 16.42
N ALA A 30 -2.12 -7.20 16.98
CA ALA A 30 -1.91 -8.06 18.13
C ALA A 30 -1.14 -9.35 17.80
N ALA A 31 -1.34 -9.88 16.59
CA ALA A 31 -0.71 -11.11 16.13
C ALA A 31 0.59 -10.81 15.37
N SER A 32 1.67 -11.50 15.72
CA SER A 32 2.97 -11.38 15.03
C SER A 32 2.92 -11.80 13.57
N SER A 33 1.96 -12.66 13.19
CA SER A 33 1.67 -13.07 11.82
C SER A 33 1.05 -11.97 10.96
N THR A 34 0.70 -10.83 11.55
CA THR A 34 0.02 -9.71 10.91
C THR A 34 0.91 -8.48 10.88
N ILE A 35 0.74 -7.63 9.86
CA ILE A 35 1.42 -6.35 9.69
C ILE A 35 0.40 -5.24 9.44
N ARG A 36 0.62 -4.04 10.01
CA ARG A 36 -0.16 -2.84 9.70
C ARG A 36 0.37 -2.22 8.41
N LEU A 37 -0.50 -2.04 7.44
CA LEU A 37 -0.20 -1.47 6.13
C LEU A 37 -1.28 -0.47 5.71
N TYR A 38 -0.96 0.43 4.78
CA TYR A 38 -1.81 1.59 4.48
C TYR A 38 -2.08 1.77 2.99
N ASN A 39 -3.28 2.20 2.62
CA ASN A 39 -3.63 2.58 1.25
C ASN A 39 -4.19 4.02 1.24
N LEU A 40 -3.48 4.92 0.56
CA LEU A 40 -3.89 6.31 0.40
C LEU A 40 -4.67 6.48 -0.92
N THR A 41 -5.81 7.14 -0.86
CA THR A 41 -6.66 7.35 -2.04
C THR A 41 -7.56 8.59 -1.90
N SER A 42 -8.35 8.89 -2.93
CA SER A 42 -9.34 9.97 -2.87
C SER A 42 -10.46 9.66 -1.87
N VAL A 43 -11.15 10.70 -1.39
CA VAL A 43 -12.34 10.53 -0.54
C VAL A 43 -13.37 9.61 -1.21
N LYS A 44 -13.66 9.86 -2.49
CA LYS A 44 -14.63 9.09 -3.27
C LYS A 44 -14.29 7.60 -3.27
N HIS A 45 -13.03 7.25 -3.53
CA HIS A 45 -12.61 5.85 -3.60
C HIS A 45 -12.57 5.21 -2.21
N ALA A 46 -12.07 5.90 -1.19
CA ALA A 46 -12.04 5.39 0.17
C ALA A 46 -13.45 5.06 0.69
N LEU A 47 -14.41 5.97 0.53
CA LEU A 47 -15.79 5.75 0.95
C LEU A 47 -16.46 4.63 0.14
N SER A 48 -16.20 4.56 -1.17
CA SER A 48 -16.66 3.45 -2.01
C SER A 48 -16.10 2.10 -1.54
N ASN A 49 -14.82 2.05 -1.17
CA ASN A 49 -14.18 0.83 -0.67
C ASN A 49 -14.77 0.38 0.66
N ILE A 50 -15.06 1.33 1.56
CA ILE A 50 -15.71 1.07 2.85
C ILE A 50 -17.14 0.56 2.66
N GLU A 51 -17.95 1.23 1.84
CA GLU A 51 -19.36 0.86 1.62
C GLU A 51 -19.49 -0.54 0.99
N ASN A 52 -18.60 -0.86 0.04
CA ASN A 52 -18.64 -2.11 -0.73
C ASN A 52 -17.69 -3.20 -0.22
N HIS A 53 -17.03 -2.99 0.93
CA HIS A 53 -16.17 -3.98 1.59
C HIS A 53 -15.05 -4.52 0.69
N ARG A 54 -14.39 -3.64 -0.07
CA ARG A 54 -13.44 -4.06 -1.11
C ARG A 54 -12.34 -3.04 -1.39
N LEU A 55 -11.25 -3.49 -1.99
CA LEU A 55 -10.14 -2.69 -2.48
C LEU A 55 -10.02 -2.85 -3.99
N LYS A 56 -9.75 -1.74 -4.70
CA LYS A 56 -9.44 -1.79 -6.12
C LYS A 56 -8.11 -2.53 -6.32
N VAL A 57 -8.11 -3.53 -7.18
CA VAL A 57 -6.91 -4.21 -7.66
C VAL A 57 -6.28 -3.38 -8.79
N SER A 58 -5.02 -3.00 -8.61
CA SER A 58 -4.25 -2.27 -9.61
C SER A 58 -3.79 -3.19 -10.72
N ARG A 59 -3.80 -2.69 -11.96
CA ARG A 59 -3.22 -3.34 -13.12
C ARG A 59 -1.79 -2.83 -13.30
N PHE A 60 -0.89 -3.61 -13.87
CA PHE A 60 0.51 -3.18 -14.07
C PHE A 60 0.66 -1.95 -14.96
N ALA A 61 -0.29 -1.71 -15.85
CA ALA A 61 -0.33 -0.52 -16.69
C ALA A 61 -0.76 0.76 -15.96
N ASP A 62 -1.38 0.63 -14.78
CA ASP A 62 -1.93 1.75 -13.99
C ASP A 62 -0.99 2.20 -12.86
N LEU A 63 0.18 1.57 -12.72
CA LEU A 63 1.14 1.89 -11.66
C LEU A 63 1.90 3.18 -11.96
N ASN A 64 2.23 3.94 -10.91
CA ASN A 64 2.76 5.30 -11.04
C ASN A 64 4.22 5.38 -11.50
N ASP A 65 5.01 4.32 -11.28
CA ASP A 65 6.41 4.29 -11.72
C ASP A 65 6.49 3.78 -13.17
N PRO A 66 6.97 4.56 -14.15
CA PRO A 66 7.15 4.08 -15.52
C PRO A 66 8.22 2.98 -15.64
N PHE A 67 9.09 2.81 -14.63
CA PHE A 67 10.06 1.73 -14.53
C PHE A 67 9.52 0.49 -13.82
N GLU A 68 8.24 0.48 -13.45
CA GLU A 68 7.59 -0.64 -12.81
C GLU A 68 7.64 -1.91 -13.68
N LEU A 69 8.10 -3.01 -13.08
CA LEU A 69 8.41 -4.29 -13.75
C LEU A 69 9.52 -4.20 -14.80
N LEU A 70 10.32 -3.13 -14.79
CA LEU A 70 11.49 -2.92 -15.64
C LEU A 70 12.77 -2.74 -14.80
N ALA A 71 12.76 -3.25 -13.56
CA ALA A 71 13.87 -3.19 -12.63
C ALA A 71 15.17 -3.75 -13.20
N ALA A 72 15.09 -4.65 -14.19
CA ALA A 72 16.26 -5.23 -14.81
C ALA A 72 16.86 -4.35 -15.93
N ASN A 73 18.18 -4.16 -15.87
CA ASN A 73 19.00 -3.46 -16.84
C ASN A 73 19.35 -4.39 -17.99
N PHE A 74 18.48 -4.45 -18.98
CA PHE A 74 18.73 -5.22 -20.18
C PHE A 74 19.49 -4.36 -21.20
N LYS A 75 20.82 -4.53 -21.24
CA LYS A 75 21.67 -3.87 -22.25
C LYS A 75 21.23 -4.23 -23.68
N GLU A 76 20.82 -5.49 -23.87
CA GLU A 76 20.40 -6.03 -25.16
C GLU A 76 18.93 -5.74 -25.49
N HIS A 77 18.67 -5.40 -26.75
CA HIS A 77 17.32 -5.10 -27.25
C HIS A 77 16.37 -6.30 -27.16
N GLN A 78 16.86 -7.50 -27.51
CA GLN A 78 16.08 -8.74 -27.46
C GLN A 78 15.55 -9.03 -26.04
N THR A 79 16.42 -8.83 -25.07
CA THR A 79 16.16 -9.02 -23.64
C THR A 79 15.08 -8.07 -23.11
N ARG A 80 15.06 -6.82 -23.60
CA ARG A 80 13.96 -5.87 -23.33
C ARG A 80 12.63 -6.32 -23.94
N GLN A 81 12.64 -6.87 -25.15
CA GLN A 81 11.41 -7.35 -25.81
C GLN A 81 10.81 -8.54 -25.07
N VAL A 82 11.66 -9.45 -24.58
CA VAL A 82 11.22 -10.64 -23.85
C VAL A 82 10.50 -10.26 -22.55
N VAL A 83 11.06 -9.34 -21.76
CA VAL A 83 10.40 -8.88 -20.52
C VAL A 83 9.15 -8.06 -20.78
N ARG A 84 9.13 -7.25 -21.85
CA ARG A 84 7.89 -6.59 -22.27
C ARG A 84 6.81 -7.60 -22.64
N GLY A 85 7.14 -8.62 -23.43
CA GLY A 85 6.20 -9.69 -23.77
C GLY A 85 5.69 -10.46 -22.55
N TRP A 86 6.57 -10.72 -21.57
CA TRP A 86 6.17 -11.33 -20.30
C TRP A 86 5.24 -10.40 -19.50
N LYS A 87 5.55 -9.11 -19.39
CA LYS A 87 4.70 -8.10 -18.73
C LYS A 87 3.33 -8.01 -19.41
N ASP A 88 3.31 -7.94 -20.73
CA ASP A 88 2.09 -7.82 -21.54
C ASP A 88 1.18 -9.05 -21.42
N LYS A 89 1.77 -10.23 -21.22
CA LYS A 89 1.04 -11.46 -20.95
C LYS A 89 0.55 -11.53 -19.49
N ASN A 90 1.40 -11.21 -18.52
CA ASN A 90 1.05 -11.31 -17.11
C ASN A 90 0.08 -10.23 -16.66
N GLN A 91 0.08 -9.05 -17.29
CA GLN A 91 -0.87 -8.01 -16.92
C GLN A 91 -2.30 -8.49 -17.11
N SER A 92 -2.64 -9.34 -18.08
CA SER A 92 -4.04 -9.77 -18.29
C SER A 92 -4.54 -10.78 -17.25
N GLN A 93 -3.65 -11.44 -16.51
CA GLN A 93 -3.99 -12.50 -15.55
C GLN A 93 -3.75 -12.07 -14.10
N MET A 94 -2.81 -11.14 -13.88
CA MET A 94 -2.37 -10.74 -12.56
C MET A 94 -2.62 -9.25 -12.32
N GLY A 95 -3.08 -8.94 -11.12
CA GLY A 95 -3.12 -7.61 -10.55
C GLY A 95 -2.43 -7.57 -9.20
N LEU A 96 -2.49 -6.42 -8.54
CA LEU A 96 -1.89 -6.27 -7.22
C LEU A 96 -2.61 -5.23 -6.37
N LEU A 97 -2.52 -5.41 -5.05
CA LEU A 97 -2.76 -4.36 -4.07
C LEU A 97 -1.41 -3.82 -3.61
N CYS A 98 -1.28 -2.49 -3.62
CA CYS A 98 -0.11 -1.78 -3.12
C CYS A 98 -0.46 -1.11 -1.79
N PHE A 99 0.37 -1.36 -0.79
CA PHE A 99 0.25 -0.72 0.51
C PHE A 99 1.55 -0.05 0.92
N ALA A 100 1.46 1.08 1.60
CA ALA A 100 2.57 1.72 2.27
C ALA A 100 2.80 1.11 3.66
N GLY A 101 4.06 1.10 4.11
CA GLY A 101 4.44 0.65 5.46
C GLY A 101 4.07 1.64 6.56
N ASP A 102 3.88 2.91 6.21
CA ASP A 102 3.47 4.00 7.09
C ASP A 102 2.65 5.01 6.27
N TRP A 103 2.00 5.97 6.93
CA TRP A 103 1.30 7.07 6.27
C TRP A 103 1.86 8.44 6.67
N SER A 104 2.87 8.49 7.55
CA SER A 104 3.39 9.75 8.09
C SER A 104 4.16 10.61 7.07
N GLU A 105 4.52 10.06 5.91
CA GLU A 105 5.27 10.75 4.86
C GLU A 105 4.39 11.73 4.06
N PRO A 106 4.65 13.05 4.10
CA PRO A 106 3.86 14.04 3.34
C PRO A 106 3.83 13.82 1.83
N VAL A 107 4.92 13.29 1.23
CA VAL A 107 4.98 13.03 -0.22
C VAL A 107 3.90 12.03 -0.65
N MET A 108 3.61 11.01 0.17
CA MET A 108 2.54 10.05 -0.12
C MET A 108 1.16 10.71 -0.16
N TRP A 109 0.86 11.62 0.77
CA TRP A 109 -0.41 12.36 0.75
C TRP A 109 -0.53 13.30 -0.45
N SER A 110 0.60 13.87 -0.89
CA SER A 110 0.65 14.72 -2.08
C SER A 110 0.33 13.93 -3.35
N HIS A 111 0.85 12.71 -3.49
CA HIS A 111 0.67 11.89 -4.69
C HIS A 111 -0.63 11.09 -4.70
N TYR A 112 -1.00 10.48 -3.57
CA TYR A 112 -2.02 9.43 -3.55
C TYR A 112 -3.32 9.83 -2.85
N ALA A 113 -3.30 10.88 -2.03
CA ALA A 113 -4.47 11.34 -1.30
C ALA A 113 -4.87 12.77 -1.72
N GLU A 114 -4.98 13.02 -3.02
CA GLU A 114 -5.50 14.28 -3.60
C GLU A 114 -4.90 15.53 -2.95
N LYS A 115 -3.56 15.62 -2.88
CA LYS A 115 -2.86 16.76 -2.25
C LYS A 115 -3.30 16.98 -0.80
N HIS A 116 -3.31 15.91 0.00
CA HIS A 116 -3.76 15.90 1.40
C HIS A 116 -5.27 16.07 1.65
N ALA A 117 -6.11 16.13 0.61
CA ALA A 117 -7.57 16.19 0.76
C ALA A 117 -8.24 14.80 0.84
N GLY A 118 -7.51 13.75 0.47
CA GLY A 118 -7.98 12.36 0.45
C GLY A 118 -8.02 11.67 1.81
N ILE A 119 -8.09 10.34 1.78
CA ILE A 119 -8.19 9.46 2.95
C ILE A 119 -7.13 8.36 2.85
N CYS A 120 -6.56 7.99 4.00
CA CYS A 120 -5.71 6.82 4.16
C CYS A 120 -6.48 5.72 4.90
N LEU A 121 -6.50 4.52 4.34
CA LEU A 121 -7.10 3.32 4.93
C LEU A 121 -5.98 2.45 5.50
N GLY A 122 -6.03 2.15 6.80
CA GLY A 122 -5.08 1.27 7.49
C GLY A 122 -5.65 -0.13 7.68
N PHE A 123 -4.84 -1.13 7.36
CA PHE A 123 -5.22 -2.54 7.37
C PHE A 123 -4.27 -3.36 8.23
N ASP A 124 -4.84 -4.30 8.96
CA ASP A 124 -4.10 -5.44 9.50
C ASP A 124 -4.11 -6.54 8.42
N VAL A 125 -2.92 -6.87 7.89
CA VAL A 125 -2.74 -7.81 6.77
C VAL A 125 -1.88 -9.00 7.17
N CYS A 126 -2.27 -10.21 6.77
CA CYS A 126 -1.48 -11.41 7.02
C CYS A 126 -0.13 -11.33 6.28
N ARG A 127 0.98 -11.45 7.01
CA ARG A 127 2.35 -11.32 6.46
C ARG A 127 2.66 -12.30 5.34
N SER A 128 2.06 -13.50 5.38
CA SER A 128 2.26 -14.52 4.34
C SER A 128 1.63 -14.16 2.99
N GLN A 129 0.76 -13.15 2.95
CA GLN A 129 0.02 -12.75 1.76
C GLN A 129 0.60 -11.49 1.09
N VAL A 130 1.65 -10.92 1.67
CA VAL A 130 2.28 -9.70 1.18
C VAL A 130 3.79 -9.87 1.07
N GLN A 131 4.36 -9.23 0.08
CA GLN A 131 5.79 -9.19 -0.16
C GLN A 131 6.28 -7.74 -0.07
N GLN A 132 7.34 -7.52 0.68
CA GLN A 132 7.97 -6.21 0.75
C GLN A 132 8.73 -5.92 -0.54
N VAL A 133 8.62 -4.68 -1.03
CA VAL A 133 9.38 -4.20 -2.18
C VAL A 133 10.85 -4.01 -1.81
N SER A 134 11.74 -4.46 -2.69
CA SER A 134 13.18 -4.22 -2.65
C SER A 134 13.51 -2.94 -3.42
N TYR A 135 14.22 -2.01 -2.79
CA TYR A 135 14.55 -0.71 -3.38
C TYR A 135 16.00 -0.67 -3.85
N GLN A 136 16.20 -0.38 -5.13
CA GLN A 136 17.53 -0.33 -5.75
C GLN A 136 17.78 1.01 -6.46
N ASP A 137 18.99 1.54 -6.37
CA ASP A 137 19.41 2.76 -7.09
C ASP A 137 19.70 2.46 -8.57
N ASP A 138 20.34 1.31 -8.81
CA ASP A 138 20.65 0.81 -10.14
C ASP A 138 19.68 -0.30 -10.56
N ARG A 139 19.43 -0.37 -11.87
CA ARG A 139 18.67 -1.49 -12.45
C ARG A 139 19.48 -2.80 -12.36
N ILE A 140 18.81 -3.88 -11.97
CA ILE A 140 19.39 -5.22 -11.79
C ILE A 140 20.00 -5.71 -13.10
N LEU A 141 21.30 -6.01 -13.13
CA LEU A 141 21.90 -6.70 -14.27
C LEU A 141 21.44 -8.16 -14.26
N ALA A 142 20.31 -8.43 -14.91
CA ALA A 142 19.81 -9.78 -15.09
C ALA A 142 20.43 -10.41 -16.34
N ALA A 143 21.16 -11.51 -16.17
CA ALA A 143 21.54 -12.37 -17.27
C ALA A 143 20.32 -13.21 -17.65
N LEU A 144 19.87 -13.10 -18.90
CA LEU A 144 18.90 -14.05 -19.43
C LEU A 144 19.62 -15.30 -19.94
N SER A 145 18.90 -16.43 -19.96
CA SER A 145 19.36 -17.64 -20.65
C SER A 145 19.68 -17.35 -22.13
N PRO A 146 20.55 -18.13 -22.79
CA PRO A 146 21.03 -17.86 -24.16
C PRO A 146 19.93 -17.76 -25.23
N THR A 147 18.75 -18.28 -24.96
CA THR A 147 17.56 -18.20 -25.83
C THR A 147 16.37 -17.67 -25.02
N PRO A 148 16.31 -16.36 -24.77
CA PRO A 148 15.24 -15.81 -23.95
C PRO A 148 13.94 -15.75 -24.75
N ILE A 149 12.90 -16.38 -24.21
CA ILE A 149 11.52 -16.26 -24.67
C ILE A 149 10.66 -15.89 -23.46
N PRO A 150 9.58 -15.10 -23.62
CA PRO A 150 8.78 -14.57 -22.50
C PRO A 150 8.34 -15.64 -21.50
N ASP A 151 8.02 -16.83 -21.99
CA ASP A 151 7.49 -17.95 -21.19
C ASP A 151 8.56 -18.71 -20.38
N LYS A 152 9.84 -18.36 -20.52
CA LYS A 152 10.96 -19.07 -19.87
C LYS A 152 11.79 -18.16 -18.96
N LEU A 153 11.23 -17.06 -18.47
CA LEU A 153 11.88 -16.30 -17.39
C LEU A 153 11.92 -17.17 -16.13
N SER A 154 13.07 -17.25 -15.46
CA SER A 154 13.17 -18.00 -14.20
C SER A 154 12.27 -17.38 -13.13
N GLU A 155 11.80 -18.19 -12.19
CA GLU A 155 10.92 -17.72 -11.11
C GLU A 155 11.62 -16.61 -10.29
N GLU A 156 12.92 -16.72 -10.08
CA GLU A 156 13.73 -15.71 -9.38
C GLU A 156 13.70 -14.37 -10.12
N LEU A 157 13.86 -14.39 -11.45
CA LEU A 157 13.83 -13.17 -12.23
C LEU A 157 12.42 -12.56 -12.26
N GLN A 158 11.37 -13.39 -12.37
CA GLN A 158 10.00 -12.91 -12.29
C GLN A 158 9.73 -12.23 -10.94
N GLN A 159 10.16 -12.86 -9.85
CA GLN A 159 10.06 -12.29 -8.50
C GLN A 159 10.83 -10.98 -8.36
N GLN A 160 12.05 -10.90 -8.91
CA GLN A 160 12.82 -9.66 -8.92
C GLN A 160 12.13 -8.54 -9.69
N LEU A 161 11.55 -8.84 -10.86
CA LEU A 161 10.80 -7.87 -11.66
C LEU A 161 9.56 -7.36 -10.92
N LEU A 162 8.86 -8.23 -10.21
CA LEU A 162 7.62 -7.91 -9.48
C LEU A 162 7.85 -7.17 -8.16
N SER A 163 9.02 -7.33 -7.55
CA SER A 163 9.29 -6.82 -6.20
C SER A 163 10.36 -5.75 -6.14
N THR A 164 11.05 -5.42 -7.23
CA THR A 164 12.08 -4.37 -7.23
C THR A 164 11.54 -3.05 -7.76
N LYS A 165 11.82 -1.96 -7.04
CA LYS A 165 11.44 -0.59 -7.38
C LYS A 165 12.61 0.37 -7.24
N SER A 166 12.56 1.50 -7.93
CA SER A 166 13.59 2.54 -7.78
C SER A 166 13.65 3.04 -6.34
N ALA A 167 14.87 3.21 -5.81
CA ALA A 167 15.13 3.76 -4.50
C ALA A 167 14.53 5.16 -4.25
N GLY A 168 14.21 5.91 -5.30
CA GLY A 168 13.49 7.18 -5.20
C GLY A 168 12.11 7.05 -4.54
N TRP A 169 11.50 5.85 -4.55
CA TRP A 169 10.21 5.56 -3.93
C TRP A 169 10.32 4.89 -2.56
N ARG A 170 11.51 4.81 -1.97
CA ARG A 170 11.76 4.11 -0.69
C ARG A 170 10.90 4.62 0.46
N TYR A 171 10.49 5.88 0.40
CA TYR A 171 9.62 6.52 1.39
C TYR A 171 8.23 5.87 1.52
N GLU A 172 7.79 5.09 0.52
CA GLU A 172 6.53 4.36 0.59
C GLU A 172 6.59 3.16 1.53
N GLU A 173 7.79 2.57 1.71
CA GLU A 173 7.97 1.30 2.42
C GLU A 173 6.97 0.24 1.92
N GLU A 174 6.89 0.09 0.60
CA GLU A 174 5.80 -0.59 -0.10
C GLU A 174 5.76 -2.10 0.18
N TYR A 175 4.55 -2.60 0.39
CA TYR A 175 4.21 -4.02 0.40
C TYR A 175 3.16 -4.31 -0.67
N ARG A 176 3.35 -5.43 -1.38
CA ARG A 176 2.49 -5.85 -2.49
C ARG A 176 1.80 -7.16 -2.16
N ARG A 177 0.52 -7.24 -2.47
CA ARG A 177 -0.21 -8.50 -2.57
C ARG A 177 -0.54 -8.74 -4.03
N PHE A 178 -0.08 -9.85 -4.59
CA PHE A 178 -0.44 -10.27 -5.94
C PHE A 178 -1.80 -10.96 -5.93
N ILE A 179 -2.62 -10.63 -6.91
CA ILE A 179 -3.99 -11.12 -7.04
C ILE A 179 -4.15 -11.75 -8.42
N ASP A 180 -4.62 -13.00 -8.45
CA ASP A 180 -5.13 -13.62 -9.66
C ASP A 180 -6.48 -12.96 -10.01
N LEU A 181 -6.54 -12.34 -11.18
CA LEU A 181 -7.73 -11.59 -11.59
C LEU A 181 -8.94 -12.48 -11.85
N ASP A 182 -8.72 -13.75 -12.19
CA ASP A 182 -9.83 -14.71 -12.38
C ASP A 182 -10.54 -14.99 -11.04
N THR A 183 -9.88 -14.70 -9.92
CA THR A 183 -10.43 -14.82 -8.56
C THR A 183 -10.93 -13.51 -7.97
N ALA A 184 -10.70 -12.38 -8.66
CA ALA A 184 -11.12 -11.06 -8.22
C ALA A 184 -12.53 -10.71 -8.73
N ASP A 185 -13.25 -9.89 -7.97
CA ASP A 185 -14.57 -9.43 -8.39
C ASP A 185 -14.43 -8.39 -9.52
N ALA A 186 -14.96 -8.72 -10.70
CA ALA A 186 -14.90 -7.84 -11.85
C ALA A 186 -16.12 -6.91 -11.92
N GLU A 187 -15.87 -5.62 -12.06
CA GLU A 187 -16.89 -4.61 -12.38
C GLU A 187 -16.50 -3.82 -13.63
N GLY A 188 -17.07 -4.21 -14.75
CA GLY A 188 -16.70 -3.67 -16.05
C GLY A 188 -15.25 -3.98 -16.36
N ARG A 189 -14.38 -2.96 -16.36
CA ARG A 189 -12.93 -3.12 -16.57
C ARG A 189 -12.11 -3.13 -15.28
N LEU A 190 -12.76 -2.86 -14.15
CA LEU A 190 -12.11 -2.78 -12.85
C LEU A 190 -12.20 -4.13 -12.14
N HIS A 191 -11.22 -4.41 -11.30
CA HIS A 191 -11.18 -5.60 -10.46
C HIS A 191 -11.09 -5.16 -9.00
N PHE A 192 -11.73 -5.92 -8.13
CA PHE A 192 -11.79 -5.65 -6.71
C PHE A 192 -11.47 -6.89 -5.89
N TRP A 193 -10.86 -6.67 -4.73
CA TRP A 193 -10.55 -7.72 -3.76
C TRP A 193 -11.27 -7.43 -2.44
N PRO A 194 -11.91 -8.42 -1.80
CA PRO A 194 -12.68 -8.19 -0.60
C PRO A 194 -11.80 -7.77 0.58
N ILE A 195 -12.30 -6.84 1.40
CA ILE A 195 -11.76 -6.51 2.72
C ILE A 195 -12.34 -7.55 3.69
N SER A 196 -11.70 -8.71 3.74
CA SER A 196 -12.10 -9.80 4.62
C SER A 196 -10.94 -10.75 4.89
N GLY A 197 -11.13 -11.69 5.82
CA GLY A 197 -10.14 -12.72 6.15
C GLY A 197 -8.77 -12.13 6.51
N ASP A 198 -7.84 -12.22 5.58
CA ASP A 198 -6.43 -11.85 5.73
C ASP A 198 -6.13 -10.36 5.48
N ILE A 199 -7.13 -9.55 5.12
CA ILE A 199 -7.07 -8.09 5.07
C ILE A 199 -8.23 -7.52 5.89
N GLN A 200 -7.92 -6.87 7.01
CA GLN A 200 -8.92 -6.28 7.90
C GLN A 200 -8.72 -4.77 7.99
N LEU A 201 -9.76 -3.98 7.70
CA LEU A 201 -9.71 -2.53 7.91
C LEU A 201 -9.70 -2.22 9.41
N THR A 202 -8.68 -1.51 9.86
CA THR A 202 -8.49 -1.14 11.28
C THR A 202 -8.41 0.36 11.50
N GLU A 203 -8.08 1.15 10.48
CA GLU A 203 -7.98 2.61 10.60
C GLU A 203 -8.53 3.32 9.37
N VAL A 204 -9.18 4.46 9.58
CA VAL A 204 -9.55 5.41 8.52
C VAL A 204 -9.08 6.79 8.93
N ILE A 205 -8.17 7.35 8.13
CA ILE A 205 -7.41 8.55 8.48
C ILE A 205 -7.74 9.63 7.45
N LEU A 206 -8.43 10.67 7.89
CA LEU A 206 -8.76 11.80 7.01
C LEU A 206 -7.51 12.67 6.81
N GLY A 207 -7.27 13.08 5.57
CA GLY A 207 -6.18 13.99 5.23
C GLY A 207 -6.29 15.35 5.91
N ALA A 208 -5.16 16.04 6.03
CA ALA A 208 -5.08 17.34 6.73
C ALA A 208 -5.99 18.40 6.09
N LEU A 209 -6.18 18.33 4.76
CA LEU A 209 -7.04 19.21 3.98
C LEU A 209 -8.38 18.55 3.61
N CYS A 210 -8.68 17.36 4.16
CA CYS A 210 -9.94 16.69 3.88
C CYS A 210 -11.11 17.51 4.45
N GLU A 211 -12.10 17.78 3.60
CA GLU A 211 -13.29 18.57 3.94
C GLU A 211 -14.46 17.72 4.41
N GLU A 212 -14.39 16.39 4.25
CA GLU A 212 -15.41 15.48 4.75
C GLU A 212 -15.60 15.62 6.27
N PRO A 213 -16.85 15.78 6.77
CA PRO A 213 -17.11 15.83 8.19
C PRO A 213 -16.68 14.54 8.89
N LEU A 214 -15.79 14.65 9.87
CA LEU A 214 -15.24 13.49 10.60
C LEU A 214 -16.34 12.58 11.17
N GLU A 215 -17.41 13.15 11.72
CA GLU A 215 -18.54 12.38 12.27
C GLU A 215 -19.32 11.62 11.20
N SER A 216 -19.44 12.17 9.98
CA SER A 216 -20.05 11.47 8.85
C SER A 216 -19.24 10.22 8.48
N VAL A 217 -17.91 10.36 8.40
CA VAL A 217 -17.01 9.24 8.11
C VAL A 217 -17.05 8.21 9.24
N ARG A 218 -17.05 8.64 10.51
CA ARG A 218 -17.19 7.75 11.68
C ARG A 218 -18.46 6.91 11.62
N GLN A 219 -19.60 7.53 11.33
CA GLN A 219 -20.89 6.81 11.25
C GLN A 219 -20.86 5.75 10.15
N LYS A 220 -20.34 6.10 8.96
CA LYS A 220 -20.19 5.16 7.84
C LYS A 220 -19.27 4.00 8.21
N VAL A 221 -18.08 4.30 8.73
CA VAL A 221 -17.10 3.26 9.11
C VAL A 221 -17.68 2.37 10.21
N LYS A 222 -18.30 2.93 11.25
CA LYS A 222 -18.88 2.15 12.36
C LYS A 222 -19.96 1.17 11.90
N ARG A 223 -20.71 1.51 10.85
CA ARG A 223 -21.75 0.63 10.27
C ARG A 223 -21.16 -0.63 9.63
N HIS A 224 -20.00 -0.53 9.00
CA HIS A 224 -19.40 -1.60 8.20
C HIS A 224 -18.21 -2.29 8.90
N PHE A 225 -17.42 -1.52 9.64
CA PHE A 225 -16.20 -1.93 10.34
C PHE A 225 -16.20 -1.34 11.77
N PRO A 226 -17.01 -1.88 12.69
CA PRO A 226 -17.25 -1.28 14.02
C PRO A 226 -16.00 -1.19 14.90
N ASN A 227 -14.96 -1.97 14.61
CA ASN A 227 -13.70 -1.98 15.34
C ASN A 227 -12.63 -1.05 14.74
N ALA A 228 -12.87 -0.47 13.56
CA ALA A 228 -11.92 0.44 12.93
C ALA A 228 -11.97 1.82 13.60
N VAL A 229 -10.80 2.39 13.88
CA VAL A 229 -10.69 3.74 14.44
C VAL A 229 -10.70 4.79 13.33
N VAL A 230 -11.31 5.94 13.60
CA VAL A 230 -11.41 7.04 12.63
C VAL A 230 -10.96 8.35 13.26
N PHE A 231 -9.96 8.98 12.64
CA PHE A 231 -9.38 10.24 13.10
C PHE A 231 -8.91 11.10 11.93
N LYS A 232 -8.62 12.37 12.20
CA LYS A 232 -8.06 13.31 11.23
C LYS A 232 -6.55 13.44 11.44
N SER A 233 -5.84 13.59 10.35
CA SER A 233 -4.42 13.91 10.34
C SER A 233 -4.17 15.42 10.31
N ARG A 234 -2.96 15.84 10.66
CA ARG A 234 -2.51 17.24 10.57
C ARG A 234 -1.01 17.30 10.28
N LEU A 235 -0.53 18.47 9.90
CA LEU A 235 0.90 18.73 9.83
C LEU A 235 1.51 18.74 11.23
N ALA A 236 2.68 18.12 11.39
CA ALA A 236 3.46 18.23 12.61
C ALA A 236 4.02 19.65 12.77
N PHE A 237 4.22 20.09 14.01
CA PHE A 237 4.75 21.43 14.31
C PHE A 237 6.28 21.50 14.25
N GLN A 238 6.96 20.37 14.47
CA GLN A 238 8.41 20.32 14.69
C GLN A 238 9.12 19.38 13.69
N SER A 239 8.40 18.86 12.70
CA SER A 239 8.96 17.95 11.69
C SER A 239 8.15 18.01 10.39
N PHE A 240 8.74 17.55 9.30
CA PHE A 240 8.05 17.37 8.01
C PHE A 240 7.31 16.04 7.98
N LYS A 241 6.41 15.82 8.93
CA LYS A 241 5.56 14.63 8.99
C LYS A 241 4.09 15.00 9.07
N ILE A 242 3.26 14.10 8.56
CA ILE A 242 1.84 14.07 8.84
C ILE A 242 1.63 13.22 10.09
N VAL A 243 0.91 13.76 11.06
CA VAL A 243 0.69 13.13 12.37
C VAL A 243 -0.81 13.14 12.73
N PRO A 244 -1.25 12.29 13.66
CA PRO A 244 -2.63 12.35 14.12
C PRO A 244 -2.96 13.70 14.75
N ASP A 245 -4.14 14.23 14.45
CA ASP A 245 -4.73 15.29 15.25
C ASP A 245 -5.28 14.64 16.52
N ALA A 246 -4.52 14.76 17.61
CA ALA A 246 -4.83 14.15 18.91
C ALA A 246 -6.22 14.55 19.45
N ARG A 247 -6.77 15.70 19.04
CA ARG A 247 -8.13 16.13 19.41
C ARG A 247 -9.22 15.26 18.78
N THR A 248 -8.87 14.52 17.74
CA THR A 248 -9.76 13.65 16.97
C THR A 248 -9.50 12.16 17.22
N VAL A 249 -8.53 11.80 18.04
CA VAL A 249 -8.29 10.40 18.42
C VAL A 249 -9.21 10.07 19.60
N ILE A 250 -10.00 9.00 19.48
CA ILE A 250 -10.89 8.48 20.54
C ILE A 250 -10.25 7.24 21.16
#